data_AF-A0A941URU5-F1
#
_entry.id   AF-A0A941URU5-F1
#
_cell.length_a   1.000
_cell.length_b   1.000
_cell.length_c   1.000
_cell.angle_alpha   90.00
_cell.angle_beta   90.00
_cell.angle_gamma   90.00
#
_symmetry.space_group_name_H-M   'P 1'
#
loop_
_entity.id
_entity.type
_entity.pdbx_description
1 polymer ?
#
loop_
_entity_poly.entity_id
_entity_poly.type
_entity_poly.pdbx_seq_one_letter_code
_entity_poly.pdbx_strand_id
1 'polypeptide(L)'
;MFKKIKHIHFVGIGGIGMSGIAEVLLNLGYKVSGSDLRESDTIQRLRQLGGDIRIGHRAENITSPHVVVISSAVKKDNVEVVAAREKLVPVIPRAEMLAELMRLKYGVAIAGAHGKTTTTSMVATVLAAGGIDPTVVIGGKLNSLGSNAKLGQGEFLVAEADESDGSFLKLSPTIAVVTNIDEEHLDYYKDINEIKAAFLAFINKVPFYGVAILCLDQKHIQSLLPKVEKRYLTYGTSTQADYQAKDVTLLPLGSKFRVTNHTGDLGWFELAVPGMHNVSNGLAAIAVARELEIDLEVIRRSLKEFSGVQRRFQIKGEAKGILVVDDYGHHPTEVRATLAAAKAALGRRVVCVFQPHRYTRTKHQLEDFFTAFNQADKVIILDIYAAGEQPIPGVSGQAVYEGIRNYGHKDAAYIGGREQAVEHLAGTLRKGDLLLTLGAGDVWKLGEAVLEELRK
;
A
#
# COMPACT_ATOMS: atom_id res chain seq x y z
N MET A 1 25.86 5.40 19.50
CA MET A 1 25.03 6.64 19.57
C MET A 1 23.59 6.36 19.99
N PHE A 2 22.90 5.34 19.44
CA PHE A 2 21.53 4.99 19.84
C PHE A 2 21.37 4.34 21.25
N LYS A 3 22.44 3.76 21.82
CA LYS A 3 22.45 3.10 23.14
C LYS A 3 22.16 4.01 24.36
N LYS A 4 22.22 5.34 24.20
CA LYS A 4 21.89 6.28 25.31
C LYS A 4 20.39 6.59 25.40
N ILE A 5 19.65 6.44 24.30
CA ILE A 5 18.19 6.62 24.29
C ILE A 5 17.59 5.35 24.87
N LYS A 6 16.94 5.45 26.02
CA LYS A 6 16.28 4.30 26.69
C LYS A 6 14.77 4.45 26.83
N HIS A 7 14.27 5.68 26.71
CA HIS A 7 12.87 6.02 26.97
C HIS A 7 12.32 6.86 25.83
N ILE A 8 11.30 6.33 25.17
CA ILE A 8 10.64 6.92 24.00
C ILE A 8 9.17 7.12 24.34
N HIS A 9 8.65 8.33 24.15
CA HIS A 9 7.24 8.64 24.37
C HIS A 9 6.51 8.84 23.03
N PHE A 10 5.32 8.28 22.87
CA PHE A 10 4.50 8.40 21.66
C PHE A 10 3.24 9.22 21.93
N VAL A 11 2.98 10.24 21.13
CA VAL A 11 1.70 10.99 21.15
C VAL A 11 0.82 10.51 20.00
N GLY A 12 -0.36 9.99 20.31
CA GLY A 12 -1.22 9.27 19.36
C GLY A 12 -0.74 7.83 19.10
N ILE A 13 -0.35 7.13 20.15
CA ILE A 13 0.28 5.79 20.07
C ILE A 13 -0.67 4.71 19.54
N GLY A 14 -1.98 4.86 19.70
CA GLY A 14 -3.00 3.93 19.23
C GLY A 14 -3.18 3.92 17.71
N GLY A 15 -2.60 4.89 16.99
CA GLY A 15 -2.54 4.86 15.54
C GLY A 15 -1.81 3.62 15.03
N ILE A 16 -2.29 3.01 13.93
CA ILE A 16 -1.77 1.72 13.43
C ILE A 16 -0.25 1.78 13.15
N GLY A 17 0.22 2.83 12.46
CA GLY A 17 1.64 3.00 12.18
C GLY A 17 2.48 3.40 13.41
N MET A 18 1.87 3.97 14.44
CA MET A 18 2.55 4.38 15.67
C MET A 18 2.73 3.18 16.61
N SER A 19 1.66 2.42 16.80
CA SER A 19 1.64 1.21 17.63
C SER A 19 2.61 0.14 17.13
N GLY A 20 2.70 -0.07 15.82
CA GLY A 20 3.69 -1.00 15.25
C GLY A 20 5.13 -0.62 15.63
N ILE A 21 5.49 0.66 15.53
CA ILE A 21 6.82 1.17 15.90
C ILE A 21 7.05 1.03 17.42
N ALA A 22 6.05 1.40 18.23
CA ALA A 22 6.11 1.30 19.68
C ALA A 22 6.31 -0.15 20.16
N GLU A 23 5.58 -1.09 19.55
CA GLU A 23 5.71 -2.53 19.84
C GLU A 23 7.12 -3.03 19.52
N VAL A 24 7.70 -2.65 18.38
CA VAL A 24 9.08 -3.03 18.02
C VAL A 24 10.09 -2.54 19.07
N LEU A 25 9.95 -1.29 19.51
CA LEU A 25 10.82 -0.71 20.52
C LEU A 25 10.70 -1.42 21.87
N LEU A 26 9.49 -1.78 22.30
CA LEU A 26 9.28 -2.58 23.51
C LEU A 26 10.04 -3.91 23.45
N ASN A 27 9.98 -4.61 22.32
CA ASN A 27 10.66 -5.90 22.14
C ASN A 27 12.18 -5.78 22.03
N LEU A 28 12.68 -4.65 21.50
CA LEU A 28 14.11 -4.32 21.55
C LEU A 28 14.57 -3.89 22.96
N GLY A 29 13.68 -3.89 23.96
CA GLY A 29 13.98 -3.58 25.35
C GLY A 29 14.01 -2.09 25.68
N TYR A 30 13.46 -1.23 24.82
CA TYR A 30 13.30 0.20 25.14
C TYR A 30 12.12 0.40 26.09
N LYS A 31 12.25 1.35 27.00
CA LYS A 31 11.11 1.86 27.77
C LYS A 31 10.23 2.67 26.81
N VAL A 32 8.99 2.24 26.63
CA VAL A 32 8.01 2.97 25.82
C VAL A 32 6.90 3.51 26.73
N SER A 33 6.58 4.78 26.56
CA SER A 33 5.36 5.37 27.10
C SER A 33 4.57 6.04 25.98
N GLY A 34 3.32 6.38 26.21
CA GLY A 34 2.56 7.14 25.24
C GLY A 34 1.18 7.57 25.69
N SER A 35 0.53 8.31 24.81
CA SER A 35 -0.83 8.82 25.01
C SER A 35 -1.68 8.59 23.77
N ASP A 36 -2.98 8.40 23.97
CA ASP A 36 -3.99 8.45 22.91
C ASP A 36 -5.31 9.01 23.45
N LEU A 37 -6.21 9.43 22.56
CA LEU A 37 -7.51 10.01 22.95
C LEU A 37 -8.52 8.93 23.37
N ARG A 38 -8.42 7.72 22.84
CA ARG A 38 -9.40 6.65 23.05
C ARG A 38 -8.71 5.33 23.37
N GLU A 39 -9.35 4.55 24.24
CA GLU A 39 -8.95 3.18 24.50
C GLU A 39 -9.18 2.31 23.25
N SER A 40 -8.31 1.32 23.03
CA SER A 40 -8.41 0.38 21.91
C SER A 40 -7.67 -0.93 22.20
N ASP A 41 -7.98 -1.99 21.46
CA ASP A 41 -7.29 -3.29 21.58
C ASP A 41 -5.77 -3.15 21.39
N THR A 42 -5.36 -2.23 20.51
CA THR A 42 -3.95 -1.89 20.28
C THR A 42 -3.28 -1.31 21.53
N ILE A 43 -3.95 -0.42 22.25
CA ILE A 43 -3.42 0.15 23.50
C ILE A 43 -3.32 -0.93 24.58
N GLN A 44 -4.35 -1.78 24.70
CA GLN A 44 -4.33 -2.90 25.64
C GLN A 44 -3.13 -3.82 25.38
N ARG A 45 -2.90 -4.19 24.11
CA ARG A 45 -1.75 -5.00 23.70
C ARG A 45 -0.42 -4.35 24.07
N LEU A 46 -0.23 -3.07 23.77
CA LEU A 46 1.03 -2.39 24.09
C LEU A 46 1.27 -2.28 25.61
N ARG A 47 0.22 -2.13 26.43
CA ARG A 47 0.33 -2.21 27.89
C ARG A 47 0.74 -3.60 28.37
N GLN A 48 0.16 -4.67 27.78
CA GLN A 48 0.56 -6.05 28.09
C GLN A 48 2.03 -6.33 27.75
N LEU A 49 2.57 -5.66 26.73
CA LEU A 49 3.99 -5.69 26.36
C LEU A 49 4.88 -4.79 27.25
N GLY A 50 4.32 -4.13 28.27
CA GLY A 50 5.06 -3.32 29.25
C GLY A 50 5.12 -1.82 28.96
N GLY A 51 4.34 -1.30 28.01
CA GLY A 51 4.25 0.14 27.73
C GLY A 51 3.43 0.91 28.78
N ASP A 52 3.90 2.09 29.20
CA ASP A 52 3.14 3.03 30.06
C ASP A 52 2.26 3.94 29.19
N ILE A 53 1.00 3.54 28.98
CA ILE A 53 0.10 4.23 28.04
C ILE A 53 -1.09 4.85 28.76
N ARG A 54 -1.31 6.13 28.52
CA ARG A 54 -2.35 6.94 29.18
C ARG A 54 -3.41 7.39 28.18
N ILE A 55 -4.65 7.49 28.64
CA ILE A 55 -5.74 8.05 27.84
C ILE A 55 -5.90 9.54 28.14
N GLY A 56 -5.94 10.33 27.07
CA GLY A 56 -5.96 11.79 27.09
C GLY A 56 -4.57 12.41 27.07
N HIS A 57 -4.46 13.55 26.38
CA HIS A 57 -3.20 14.30 26.32
C HIS A 57 -3.06 15.23 27.51
N ARG A 58 -1.94 15.11 28.25
CA ARG A 58 -1.65 15.98 29.39
C ARG A 58 -0.15 16.24 29.52
N ALA A 59 0.24 17.43 29.93
CA ALA A 59 1.66 17.79 30.07
C ALA A 59 2.42 16.85 31.03
N GLU A 60 1.74 16.30 32.04
CA GLU A 60 2.29 15.37 33.03
C GLU A 60 2.63 13.99 32.44
N ASN A 61 2.15 13.68 31.24
CA ASN A 61 2.53 12.47 30.50
C ASN A 61 4.00 12.51 30.08
N ILE A 62 4.56 13.71 29.90
CA ILE A 62 5.98 13.94 29.60
C ILE A 62 6.78 13.92 30.91
N THR A 63 7.06 12.71 31.40
CA THR A 63 7.80 12.50 32.65
C THR A 63 9.29 12.80 32.50
N SER A 64 9.99 12.10 31.60
CA SER A 64 11.36 12.38 31.13
C SER A 64 11.72 11.45 29.96
N PRO A 65 11.05 11.55 28.80
CA PRO A 65 11.47 10.82 27.60
C PRO A 65 12.74 11.43 27.01
N HIS A 66 13.55 10.60 26.35
CA HIS A 66 14.70 11.07 25.59
C HIS A 66 14.29 11.59 24.21
N VAL A 67 13.14 11.14 23.71
CA VAL A 67 12.55 11.57 22.44
C VAL A 67 11.04 11.37 22.49
N VAL A 68 10.30 12.28 21.87
CA VAL A 68 8.86 12.19 21.65
C VAL A 68 8.59 11.94 20.17
N VAL A 69 7.81 10.90 19.87
CA VAL A 69 7.38 10.55 18.52
C VAL A 69 5.93 10.98 18.35
N ILE A 70 5.63 11.73 17.28
CA ILE A 70 4.28 12.21 16.99
C ILE A 70 3.71 11.59 15.72
N SER A 71 2.41 11.31 15.74
CA SER A 71 1.67 10.97 14.53
C SER A 71 1.37 12.23 13.72
N SER A 72 1.02 12.05 12.43
CA SER A 72 0.60 13.18 11.58
C SER A 72 -0.68 13.86 12.06
N ALA A 73 -1.50 13.18 12.87
CA ALA A 73 -2.73 13.74 13.45
C ALA A 73 -2.46 14.64 14.68
N VAL A 74 -1.25 14.62 15.24
CA VAL A 74 -0.89 15.42 16.42
C VAL A 74 -0.38 16.78 15.97
N LYS A 75 -1.12 17.84 16.36
CA LYS A 75 -0.77 19.23 16.07
C LYS A 75 0.37 19.74 16.95
N LYS A 76 1.04 20.81 16.50
CA LYS A 76 2.17 21.44 17.19
C LYS A 76 1.82 22.08 18.54
N ASP A 77 0.54 22.39 18.76
CA ASP A 77 -0.05 22.98 19.97
C ASP A 77 -0.56 21.92 20.97
N ASN A 78 -0.40 20.63 20.67
CA ASN A 78 -0.71 19.57 21.61
C ASN A 78 0.10 19.77 22.91
N VAL A 79 -0.59 19.67 24.06
CA VAL A 79 -0.02 19.94 25.39
C VAL A 79 1.22 19.11 25.72
N GLU A 80 1.33 17.88 25.22
CA GLU A 80 2.51 17.03 25.40
C GLU A 80 3.66 17.46 24.50
N VAL A 81 3.36 17.90 23.28
CA VAL A 81 4.37 18.42 22.35
C VAL A 81 4.98 19.73 22.86
N VAL A 82 4.15 20.60 23.41
CA VAL A 82 4.59 21.85 24.04
C VAL A 82 5.47 21.54 25.26
N ALA A 83 5.00 20.68 26.18
CA ALA A 83 5.76 20.29 27.36
C ALA A 83 7.11 19.61 27.02
N ALA A 84 7.16 18.79 25.96
CA ALA A 84 8.40 18.19 25.48
C ALA A 84 9.40 19.24 25.02
N ARG A 85 8.96 20.25 24.26
CA ARG A 85 9.82 21.34 23.77
C ARG A 85 10.33 22.23 24.90
N GLU A 86 9.49 22.56 25.87
CA GLU A 86 9.89 23.34 27.06
C GLU A 86 10.99 22.63 27.85
N LYS A 87 10.94 21.29 27.90
CA LYS A 87 11.96 20.44 28.51
C LYS A 87 13.14 20.11 27.58
N LEU A 88 13.21 20.72 26.41
CA LEU A 88 14.23 20.48 25.37
C LEU A 88 14.33 19.01 24.93
N VAL A 89 13.24 18.26 25.03
CA VAL A 89 13.15 16.89 24.52
C VAL A 89 12.87 16.95 23.01
N PRO A 90 13.67 16.28 22.16
CA PRO A 90 13.42 16.20 20.73
C PRO A 90 12.04 15.65 20.41
N VAL A 91 11.33 16.32 19.50
CA VAL A 91 10.03 15.88 18.98
C VAL A 91 10.20 15.54 17.50
N ILE A 92 10.03 14.28 17.15
CA ILE A 92 10.25 13.77 15.79
C ILE A 92 8.97 13.14 15.20
N PRO A 93 8.79 13.18 13.88
CA PRO A 93 7.66 12.52 13.24
C PRO A 93 7.85 11.00 13.20
N ARG A 94 6.73 10.26 13.11
CA ARG A 94 6.69 8.80 12.93
C ARG A 94 7.71 8.26 11.91
N ALA A 95 7.78 8.87 10.73
CA ALA A 95 8.65 8.40 9.64
C ALA A 95 10.14 8.46 10.00
N GLU A 96 10.53 9.42 10.84
CA GLU A 96 11.91 9.53 11.33
C GLU A 96 12.24 8.42 12.33
N MET A 97 11.32 8.08 13.22
CA MET A 97 11.50 6.92 14.11
C MET A 97 11.57 5.61 13.32
N LEU A 98 10.75 5.44 12.28
CA LEU A 98 10.84 4.27 11.40
C LEU A 98 12.21 4.18 10.71
N ALA A 99 12.75 5.31 10.23
CA ALA A 99 14.08 5.36 9.64
C ALA A 99 15.16 4.92 10.64
N GLU A 100 15.08 5.36 11.89
CA GLU A 100 16.03 4.94 12.93
C GLU A 100 15.88 3.47 13.32
N LEU A 101 14.67 2.93 13.39
CA LEU A 101 14.45 1.49 13.55
C LEU A 101 15.09 0.68 12.43
N MET A 102 14.98 1.16 11.19
CA MET A 102 15.60 0.51 10.03
C MET A 102 17.13 0.52 10.09
N ARG A 103 17.77 1.42 10.86
CA ARG A 103 19.23 1.37 11.09
C ARG A 103 19.66 0.28 12.06
N LEU A 104 18.73 -0.24 12.87
CA LEU A 104 19.00 -1.28 13.88
C LEU A 104 18.74 -2.69 13.35
N LYS A 105 18.10 -2.82 12.19
CA LYS A 105 17.68 -4.09 11.57
C LYS A 105 18.09 -4.12 10.10
N TYR A 106 18.09 -5.30 9.47
CA TYR A 106 18.22 -5.41 8.02
C TYR A 106 16.91 -4.95 7.36
N GLY A 107 16.94 -3.74 6.78
CA GLY A 107 15.77 -3.11 6.18
C GLY A 107 15.47 -3.63 4.79
N VAL A 108 14.28 -4.16 4.56
CA VAL A 108 13.68 -4.36 3.23
C VAL A 108 12.62 -3.27 3.02
N ALA A 109 12.93 -2.28 2.19
CA ALA A 109 12.03 -1.16 1.92
C ALA A 109 11.42 -1.27 0.52
N ILE A 110 10.10 -1.20 0.42
CA ILE A 110 9.36 -1.30 -0.84
C ILE A 110 8.78 0.08 -1.18
N ALA A 111 9.28 0.69 -2.24
CA ALA A 111 8.87 2.00 -2.75
C ALA A 111 8.26 1.89 -4.17
N GLY A 112 7.60 2.96 -4.61
CA GLY A 112 7.06 3.13 -5.96
C GLY A 112 5.65 3.69 -5.93
N ALA A 113 5.15 4.30 -7.01
CA ALA A 113 3.82 4.93 -6.99
C ALA A 113 2.71 3.90 -6.66
N HIS A 114 2.75 2.73 -7.31
CA HIS A 114 1.74 1.68 -7.17
C HIS A 114 2.31 0.34 -6.70
N GLY A 115 1.48 -0.49 -6.07
CA GLY A 115 1.83 -1.87 -5.71
C GLY A 115 2.66 -2.03 -4.43
N LYS A 116 3.08 -0.93 -3.77
CA LYS A 116 3.88 -0.94 -2.53
C LYS A 116 3.31 -1.89 -1.46
N THR A 117 2.06 -1.65 -1.05
CA THR A 117 1.39 -2.42 0.00
C THR A 117 1.30 -3.91 -0.34
N THR A 118 0.94 -4.25 -1.59
CA THR A 118 0.81 -5.66 -2.03
C THR A 118 2.17 -6.35 -2.07
N THR A 119 3.19 -5.71 -2.65
CA THR A 119 4.55 -6.26 -2.72
C THR A 119 5.17 -6.41 -1.33
N THR A 120 5.01 -5.41 -0.45
CA THR A 120 5.44 -5.47 0.96
C THR A 120 4.79 -6.67 1.66
N SER A 121 3.51 -6.90 1.41
CA SER A 121 2.73 -8.00 1.99
C SER A 121 3.17 -9.38 1.48
N MET A 122 3.43 -9.51 0.18
CA MET A 122 3.97 -10.74 -0.41
C MET A 122 5.36 -11.05 0.13
N VAL A 123 6.26 -10.05 0.15
CA VAL A 123 7.60 -10.19 0.74
C VAL A 123 7.50 -10.63 2.19
N ALA A 124 6.75 -9.91 3.03
CA ALA A 124 6.57 -10.24 4.44
C ALA A 124 6.06 -11.68 4.66
N THR A 125 5.11 -12.12 3.84
CA THR A 125 4.53 -13.47 3.91
C THR A 125 5.58 -14.53 3.57
N VAL A 126 6.33 -14.34 2.48
CA VAL A 126 7.37 -15.27 2.04
C VAL A 126 8.52 -15.33 3.04
N LEU A 127 8.99 -14.18 3.55
CA LEU A 127 10.07 -14.14 4.54
C LEU A 127 9.65 -14.81 5.86
N ALA A 128 8.41 -14.58 6.31
CA ALA A 128 7.89 -15.24 7.51
C ALA A 128 7.82 -16.76 7.34
N ALA A 129 7.34 -17.25 6.20
CA ALA A 129 7.28 -18.67 5.89
C ALA A 129 8.66 -19.31 5.71
N GLY A 130 9.65 -18.53 5.27
CA GLY A 130 11.07 -18.92 5.19
C GLY A 130 11.81 -18.95 6.52
N GLY A 131 11.14 -18.68 7.65
CA GLY A 131 11.74 -18.73 8.99
C GLY A 131 12.53 -17.48 9.38
N ILE A 132 12.53 -16.42 8.56
CA ILE A 132 13.20 -15.15 8.89
C ILE A 132 12.44 -14.38 9.99
N ASP A 133 11.14 -14.60 10.10
CA ASP A 133 10.22 -13.91 11.03
C ASP A 133 10.46 -12.40 11.12
N PRO A 134 10.25 -11.65 10.02
CA PRO A 134 10.53 -10.22 9.99
C PRO A 134 9.56 -9.42 10.84
N THR A 135 10.03 -8.29 11.35
CA THR A 135 9.15 -7.18 11.72
C THR A 135 8.58 -6.55 10.46
N VAL A 136 7.29 -6.22 10.44
CA VAL A 136 6.57 -5.76 9.26
C VAL A 136 5.80 -4.48 9.57
N VAL A 137 5.95 -3.44 8.75
CA VAL A 137 5.27 -2.14 8.87
C VAL A 137 4.68 -1.75 7.52
N ILE A 138 3.35 -1.81 7.37
CA ILE A 138 2.62 -1.60 6.10
C ILE A 138 1.62 -0.44 6.22
N GLY A 139 1.32 0.24 5.12
CA GLY A 139 0.22 1.22 5.04
C GLY A 139 -1.20 0.61 5.10
N GLY A 140 -1.38 -0.69 4.86
CA GLY A 140 -2.69 -1.36 4.79
C GLY A 140 -2.81 -2.67 5.58
N LYS A 141 -4.04 -3.16 5.79
CA LYS A 141 -4.36 -4.37 6.59
C LYS A 141 -4.09 -5.66 5.80
N LEU A 142 -3.17 -6.48 6.30
CA LEU A 142 -2.90 -7.82 5.76
C LEU A 142 -4.00 -8.80 6.18
N ASN A 143 -4.59 -9.56 5.24
CA ASN A 143 -5.68 -10.50 5.53
C ASN A 143 -5.23 -11.62 6.48
N SER A 144 -4.02 -12.15 6.30
CA SER A 144 -3.48 -13.24 7.12
C SER A 144 -3.10 -12.83 8.55
N LEU A 145 -2.91 -11.53 8.81
CA LEU A 145 -2.42 -11.02 10.10
C LEU A 145 -3.46 -10.17 10.84
N GLY A 146 -4.54 -9.75 10.17
CA GLY A 146 -5.58 -8.89 10.74
C GLY A 146 -5.11 -7.48 11.14
N SER A 147 -3.86 -7.13 10.85
CA SER A 147 -3.16 -5.89 11.27
C SER A 147 -2.23 -5.39 10.15
N ASN A 148 -1.88 -4.09 10.16
CA ASN A 148 -0.91 -3.49 9.23
C ASN A 148 0.53 -3.57 9.74
N ALA A 149 0.70 -4.04 10.97
CA ALA A 149 2.01 -4.28 11.56
C ALA A 149 2.04 -5.67 12.19
N LYS A 150 3.14 -6.39 11.96
CA LYS A 150 3.45 -7.64 12.64
C LYS A 150 4.83 -7.51 13.23
N LEU A 151 4.94 -7.77 14.52
CA LEU A 151 6.22 -7.97 15.13
C LEU A 151 6.72 -9.39 14.79
N GLY A 152 7.90 -9.47 14.22
CA GLY A 152 8.69 -10.68 14.15
C GLY A 152 9.95 -10.54 15.00
N GLN A 153 10.44 -11.66 15.49
CA GLN A 153 11.61 -11.76 16.37
C GLN A 153 12.93 -11.75 15.60
N GLY A 154 12.90 -11.84 14.26
CA GLY A 154 14.09 -11.83 13.42
C GLY A 154 14.76 -10.46 13.27
N GLU A 155 15.91 -10.47 12.61
CA GLU A 155 16.76 -9.28 12.38
C GLU A 155 16.25 -8.38 11.25
N PHE A 156 15.24 -8.82 10.50
CA PHE A 156 14.71 -8.09 9.34
C PHE A 156 13.54 -7.17 9.70
N LEU A 157 13.49 -6.03 9.02
CA LEU A 157 12.37 -5.09 9.02
C LEU A 157 11.88 -4.91 7.58
N VAL A 158 10.67 -5.35 7.29
CA VAL A 158 10.00 -5.15 6.00
C VAL A 158 9.07 -3.94 6.14
N ALA A 159 9.28 -2.90 5.33
CA ALA A 159 8.50 -1.68 5.42
C ALA A 159 8.08 -1.14 4.04
N GLU A 160 6.87 -0.60 4.00
CA GLU A 160 6.44 0.28 2.91
C GLU A 160 7.18 1.62 3.02
N ALA A 161 7.75 2.07 1.92
CA ALA A 161 8.49 3.32 1.80
C ALA A 161 7.67 4.32 1.00
N ASP A 162 7.24 5.38 1.68
CA ASP A 162 6.33 6.40 1.16
C ASP A 162 7.10 7.56 0.51
N GLU A 163 6.92 7.73 -0.79
CA GLU A 163 7.51 8.81 -1.58
C GLU A 163 6.72 10.12 -1.48
N SER A 164 5.45 10.09 -1.05
CA SER A 164 4.53 11.22 -1.20
C SER A 164 4.97 12.55 -0.57
N ASP A 165 5.75 12.48 0.50
CA ASP A 165 6.30 13.62 1.24
C ASP A 165 7.84 13.58 1.34
N GLY A 166 8.48 12.75 0.50
CA GLY A 166 9.92 12.52 0.53
C GLY A 166 10.43 11.77 1.76
N SER A 167 9.57 11.29 2.66
CA SER A 167 10.00 10.63 3.90
C SER A 167 10.77 9.33 3.68
N PHE A 168 10.53 8.61 2.58
CA PHE A 168 11.36 7.46 2.21
C PHE A 168 12.85 7.79 2.06
N LEU A 169 13.23 9.04 1.76
CA LEU A 169 14.63 9.47 1.73
C LEU A 169 15.27 9.48 3.12
N LYS A 170 14.53 9.33 4.21
CA LYS A 170 15.12 9.15 5.54
C LYS A 170 15.54 7.69 5.78
N LEU A 171 14.91 6.74 5.09
CA LEU A 171 15.17 5.31 5.25
C LEU A 171 16.60 4.95 4.80
N SER A 172 17.11 3.84 5.35
CA SER A 172 18.44 3.29 5.03
C SER A 172 18.31 1.78 4.81
N PRO A 173 17.70 1.34 3.69
CA PRO A 173 17.44 -0.08 3.45
C PRO A 173 18.70 -0.86 3.09
N THR A 174 18.74 -2.13 3.48
CA THR A 174 19.70 -3.11 2.95
C THR A 174 19.21 -3.68 1.61
N ILE A 175 17.89 -3.87 1.47
CA ILE A 175 17.24 -4.25 0.23
C ILE A 175 16.20 -3.19 -0.12
N ALA A 176 16.30 -2.56 -1.28
CA ALA A 176 15.32 -1.60 -1.78
C ALA A 176 14.57 -2.19 -2.97
N VAL A 177 13.24 -2.24 -2.93
CA VAL A 177 12.41 -2.61 -4.08
C VAL A 177 11.79 -1.34 -4.63
N VAL A 178 11.86 -1.12 -5.95
CA VAL A 178 11.16 -0.03 -6.64
C VAL A 178 10.23 -0.60 -7.70
N THR A 179 8.93 -0.53 -7.43
CA THR A 179 7.90 -1.18 -8.27
C THR A 179 7.61 -0.44 -9.57
N ASN A 180 7.54 0.89 -9.49
CA ASN A 180 7.31 1.81 -10.61
C ASN A 180 7.57 3.25 -10.14
N ILE A 181 7.63 4.18 -11.09
CA ILE A 181 7.69 5.62 -10.86
C ILE A 181 6.66 6.24 -11.79
N ASP A 182 5.73 7.03 -11.26
CA ASP A 182 4.65 7.70 -12.00
C ASP A 182 4.51 9.15 -11.51
N GLU A 183 3.79 10.00 -12.25
CA GLU A 183 3.52 11.39 -11.87
C GLU A 183 2.44 11.48 -10.77
N GLU A 184 2.84 11.11 -9.56
CA GLU A 184 2.04 11.29 -8.34
C GLU A 184 2.65 12.33 -7.40
N HIS A 185 1.81 12.85 -6.49
CA HIS A 185 2.24 13.76 -5.42
C HIS A 185 2.89 15.06 -5.93
N LEU A 186 2.34 15.64 -7.01
CA LEU A 186 2.78 16.92 -7.59
C LEU A 186 2.53 18.15 -6.71
N ASP A 187 1.88 17.96 -5.56
CA ASP A 187 1.81 18.92 -4.46
C ASP A 187 3.12 19.01 -3.66
N TYR A 188 3.94 17.94 -3.69
CA TYR A 188 5.27 17.88 -3.09
C TYR A 188 6.38 17.98 -4.14
N TYR A 189 6.25 17.27 -5.25
CA TYR A 189 7.21 17.26 -6.34
C TYR A 189 6.83 18.22 -7.47
N LYS A 190 7.82 18.89 -8.06
CA LYS A 190 7.62 19.79 -9.20
C LYS A 190 7.19 19.04 -10.45
N ASP A 191 7.88 17.95 -10.78
CA ASP A 191 7.70 17.17 -12.00
C ASP A 191 8.30 15.77 -11.87
N ILE A 192 8.09 14.94 -12.91
CA ILE A 192 8.62 13.58 -12.98
C ILE A 192 10.14 13.48 -12.83
N ASN A 193 10.91 14.52 -13.18
CA ASN A 193 12.36 14.47 -13.04
C ASN A 193 12.78 14.64 -11.58
N GLU A 194 12.08 15.46 -10.81
CA GLU A 194 12.31 15.56 -9.36
C GLU A 194 11.94 14.26 -8.66
N ILE A 195 10.80 13.64 -9.02
CA ILE A 195 10.41 12.32 -8.51
C ILE A 195 11.51 11.29 -8.81
N LYS A 196 11.95 11.22 -10.08
CA LYS A 196 13.06 10.33 -10.50
C LYS A 196 14.35 10.59 -9.73
N ALA A 197 14.70 11.85 -9.46
CA ALA A 197 15.89 12.18 -8.68
C ALA A 197 15.77 11.69 -7.23
N ALA A 198 14.59 11.81 -6.61
CA ALA A 198 14.32 11.28 -5.28
C ALA A 198 14.43 9.75 -5.26
N PHE A 199 13.82 9.04 -6.22
CA PHE A 199 13.96 7.58 -6.32
C PHE A 199 15.40 7.13 -6.56
N LEU A 200 16.16 7.86 -7.38
CA LEU A 200 17.59 7.57 -7.58
C LEU A 200 18.38 7.73 -6.27
N ALA A 201 18.11 8.80 -5.51
CA ALA A 201 18.73 9.01 -4.20
C ALA A 201 18.35 7.90 -3.19
N PHE A 202 17.10 7.44 -3.22
CA PHE A 202 16.64 6.30 -2.43
C PHE A 202 17.35 4.99 -2.80
N ILE A 203 17.42 4.67 -4.09
CA ILE A 203 18.13 3.48 -4.59
C ILE A 203 19.61 3.52 -4.17
N ASN A 204 20.26 4.69 -4.31
CA ASN A 204 21.67 4.85 -3.98
C ASN A 204 21.98 4.90 -2.47
N LYS A 205 20.96 4.81 -1.59
CA LYS A 205 21.16 4.61 -0.13
C LYS A 205 21.42 3.16 0.24
N VAL A 206 21.14 2.21 -0.65
CA VAL A 206 21.48 0.80 -0.43
C VAL A 206 22.99 0.67 -0.16
N PRO A 207 23.42 -0.02 0.92
CA PRO A 207 24.82 -0.18 1.23
C PRO A 207 25.52 -1.07 0.19
N PHE A 208 26.86 -1.07 0.16
CA PHE A 208 27.63 -1.83 -0.84
C PHE A 208 27.37 -3.35 -0.82
N TYR A 209 26.93 -3.88 0.32
CA TYR A 209 26.57 -5.29 0.52
C TYR A 209 25.06 -5.55 0.34
N GLY A 210 24.28 -4.52 0.04
CA GLY A 210 22.85 -4.62 -0.21
C GLY A 210 22.52 -4.78 -1.69
N VAL A 211 21.22 -4.79 -2.02
CA VAL A 211 20.74 -4.85 -3.41
C VAL A 211 19.50 -3.97 -3.64
N ALA A 212 19.42 -3.36 -4.81
CA ALA A 212 18.19 -2.74 -5.31
C ALA A 212 17.48 -3.69 -6.30
N ILE A 213 16.18 -3.91 -6.13
CA ILE A 213 15.35 -4.76 -6.99
C ILE A 213 14.39 -3.86 -7.77
N LEU A 214 14.59 -3.78 -9.08
CA LEU A 214 14.04 -2.73 -9.93
C LEU A 214 13.16 -3.30 -11.06
N CYS A 215 11.95 -2.77 -11.23
CA CYS A 215 11.05 -3.24 -12.29
C CYS A 215 11.51 -2.74 -13.67
N LEU A 216 12.05 -3.63 -14.51
CA LEU A 216 12.57 -3.29 -15.82
C LEU A 216 11.48 -2.93 -16.82
N ASP A 217 10.24 -3.37 -16.60
CA ASP A 217 9.11 -3.04 -17.48
C ASP A 217 8.71 -1.55 -17.41
N GLN A 218 9.30 -0.78 -16.47
CA GLN A 218 8.96 0.61 -16.22
C GLN A 218 9.96 1.58 -16.86
N LYS A 219 9.47 2.39 -17.81
CA LYS A 219 10.30 3.36 -18.57
C LYS A 219 11.10 4.32 -17.69
N HIS A 220 10.50 4.81 -16.59
CA HIS A 220 11.15 5.77 -15.70
C HIS A 220 12.26 5.10 -14.88
N ILE A 221 12.08 3.85 -14.45
CA ILE A 221 13.11 3.05 -13.79
C ILE A 221 14.25 2.73 -14.76
N GLN A 222 13.94 2.27 -15.98
CA GLN A 222 14.96 2.04 -17.02
C GLN A 222 15.87 3.26 -17.23
N SER A 223 15.27 4.45 -17.30
CA SER A 223 16.02 5.70 -17.52
C SER A 223 16.94 6.09 -16.35
N LEU A 224 16.79 5.46 -15.18
CA LEU A 224 17.65 5.68 -14.02
C LEU A 224 18.83 4.71 -13.95
N LEU A 225 18.75 3.53 -14.58
CA LEU A 225 19.77 2.48 -14.48
C LEU A 225 21.21 2.96 -14.74
N PRO A 226 21.48 3.83 -15.75
CA PRO A 226 22.84 4.33 -15.99
C PRO A 226 23.44 5.17 -14.85
N LYS A 227 22.60 5.63 -13.90
CA LYS A 227 22.99 6.48 -12.77
C LYS A 227 22.95 5.73 -11.43
N VAL A 228 22.56 4.46 -11.43
CA VAL A 228 22.54 3.63 -10.22
C VAL A 228 23.97 3.20 -9.90
N GLU A 229 24.43 3.53 -8.70
CA GLU A 229 25.81 3.26 -8.24
C GLU A 229 25.91 1.98 -7.39
N LYS A 230 24.77 1.39 -7.03
CA LYS A 230 24.68 0.22 -6.15
C LYS A 230 24.39 -1.05 -6.94
N ARG A 231 24.69 -2.21 -6.35
CA ARG A 231 24.29 -3.50 -6.93
C ARG A 231 22.77 -3.51 -7.09
N TYR A 232 22.30 -3.87 -8.27
CA TYR A 232 20.88 -4.01 -8.54
C TYR A 232 20.58 -5.30 -9.30
N LEU A 233 19.35 -5.76 -9.17
CA LEU A 233 18.73 -6.83 -9.94
C LEU A 233 17.45 -6.28 -10.54
N THR A 234 17.12 -6.75 -11.73
CA THR A 234 15.93 -6.32 -12.46
C THR A 234 14.89 -7.42 -12.52
N TYR A 235 13.61 -7.05 -12.54
CA TYR A 235 12.52 -7.99 -12.72
C TYR A 235 11.48 -7.46 -13.70
N GLY A 236 10.73 -8.37 -14.34
CA GLY A 236 9.67 -7.98 -15.27
C GLY A 236 9.26 -9.11 -16.22
N THR A 237 8.58 -8.73 -17.29
CA THR A 237 8.22 -9.60 -18.41
C THR A 237 9.21 -9.48 -19.56
N SER A 238 9.99 -8.39 -19.60
CA SER A 238 11.09 -8.19 -20.54
C SER A 238 12.09 -9.35 -20.53
N THR A 239 12.59 -9.72 -21.71
CA THR A 239 13.66 -10.72 -21.88
C THR A 239 15.01 -10.27 -21.36
N GLN A 240 15.15 -8.98 -21.04
CA GLN A 240 16.37 -8.39 -20.48
C GLN A 240 16.35 -8.34 -18.95
N ALA A 241 15.26 -8.77 -18.29
CA ALA A 241 15.16 -8.74 -16.83
C ALA A 241 15.89 -9.93 -16.19
N ASP A 242 16.57 -9.70 -15.06
CA ASP A 242 17.26 -10.75 -14.30
C ASP A 242 16.30 -11.78 -13.72
N TYR A 243 15.08 -11.37 -13.34
CA TYR A 243 13.96 -12.23 -12.99
C TYR A 243 12.82 -12.00 -13.96
N GLN A 244 12.56 -13.00 -14.80
CA GLN A 244 11.59 -12.90 -15.88
C GLN A 244 10.35 -13.77 -15.60
N ALA A 245 9.15 -13.20 -15.75
CA ALA A 245 7.92 -13.99 -15.88
C ALA A 245 7.64 -14.31 -17.36
N LYS A 246 7.39 -15.59 -17.64
CA LYS A 246 7.01 -16.14 -18.93
C LYS A 246 5.72 -16.95 -18.82
N ASP A 247 5.12 -17.26 -19.97
CA ASP A 247 3.98 -18.17 -20.09
C ASP A 247 2.83 -17.83 -19.12
N VAL A 248 2.55 -16.52 -18.99
CA VAL A 248 1.62 -16.01 -17.98
C VAL A 248 0.18 -16.34 -18.39
N THR A 249 -0.51 -17.04 -17.51
CA THR A 249 -1.94 -17.34 -17.61
C THR A 249 -2.67 -16.66 -16.46
N LEU A 250 -3.57 -15.72 -16.78
CA LEU A 250 -4.45 -15.11 -15.80
C LEU A 250 -5.62 -16.05 -15.50
N LEU A 251 -5.82 -16.37 -14.23
CA LEU A 251 -6.90 -17.23 -13.74
C LEU A 251 -8.00 -16.36 -13.11
N PRO A 252 -9.25 -16.85 -12.98
CA PRO A 252 -10.38 -16.10 -12.42
C PRO A 252 -10.07 -15.33 -11.12
N LEU A 253 -9.33 -15.95 -10.20
CA LEU A 253 -8.96 -15.37 -8.92
C LEU A 253 -7.46 -15.54 -8.64
N GLY A 254 -6.64 -15.56 -9.69
CA GLY A 254 -5.23 -15.86 -9.54
C GLY A 254 -4.41 -15.67 -10.80
N SER A 255 -3.16 -16.07 -10.75
CA SER A 255 -2.25 -16.04 -11.90
C SER A 255 -1.31 -17.24 -11.84
N LYS A 256 -0.94 -17.79 -12.99
CA LYS A 256 0.07 -18.84 -13.12
C LYS A 256 1.12 -18.39 -14.13
N PHE A 257 2.40 -18.53 -13.80
CA PHE A 257 3.50 -18.08 -14.66
C PHE A 257 4.77 -18.88 -14.38
N ARG A 258 5.66 -18.94 -15.37
CA ARG A 258 6.99 -19.55 -15.25
C ARG A 258 8.01 -18.46 -14.94
N VAL A 259 8.94 -18.72 -14.03
CA VAL A 259 9.97 -17.76 -13.64
C VAL A 259 11.33 -18.26 -14.08
N THR A 260 12.11 -17.41 -14.74
CA THR A 260 13.51 -17.69 -15.07
C THR A 260 14.42 -16.61 -14.51
N ASN A 261 15.65 -16.96 -14.16
CA ASN A 261 16.70 -16.00 -13.81
C ASN A 261 18.05 -16.39 -14.45
N HIS A 262 19.12 -15.67 -14.08
CA HIS A 262 20.48 -15.97 -14.56
C HIS A 262 21.00 -17.39 -14.22
N THR A 263 20.43 -18.06 -13.21
CA THR A 263 20.77 -19.45 -12.86
C THR A 263 19.98 -20.49 -13.65
N GLY A 264 18.96 -20.07 -14.42
CA GLY A 264 18.14 -20.93 -15.27
C GLY A 264 16.66 -20.81 -14.95
N ASP A 265 15.93 -21.89 -15.21
CA ASP A 265 14.49 -21.97 -14.98
C ASP A 265 14.17 -22.29 -13.51
N LEU A 266 13.41 -21.41 -12.87
CA LEU A 266 12.90 -21.59 -11.52
C LEU A 266 11.52 -22.27 -11.51
N GLY A 267 10.98 -22.66 -12.66
CA GLY A 267 9.74 -23.40 -12.78
C GLY A 267 8.48 -22.55 -12.59
N TRP A 268 7.37 -23.22 -12.29
CA TRP A 268 6.04 -22.61 -12.21
C TRP A 268 5.76 -21.99 -10.84
N PHE A 269 5.11 -20.83 -10.85
CA PHE A 269 4.57 -20.14 -9.70
C PHE A 269 3.08 -19.87 -9.90
N GLU A 270 2.35 -19.87 -8.79
CA GLU A 270 0.92 -19.54 -8.74
C GLU A 270 0.69 -18.45 -7.70
N LEU A 271 -0.20 -17.51 -8.01
CA LEU A 271 -0.68 -16.48 -7.10
C LEU A 271 -2.18 -16.64 -6.93
N ALA A 272 -2.68 -16.50 -5.70
CA ALA A 272 -4.11 -16.41 -5.38
C ALA A 272 -4.68 -14.99 -5.53
N VAL A 273 -3.99 -14.14 -6.30
CA VAL A 273 -4.45 -12.79 -6.66
C VAL A 273 -4.34 -12.61 -8.18
N PRO A 274 -5.37 -12.04 -8.84
CA PRO A 274 -5.40 -11.92 -10.29
C PRO A 274 -4.60 -10.71 -10.79
N GLY A 275 -4.22 -10.75 -12.07
CA GLY A 275 -3.72 -9.61 -12.83
C GLY A 275 -2.21 -9.54 -13.01
N MET A 276 -1.79 -9.00 -14.16
CA MET A 276 -0.37 -8.86 -14.54
C MET A 276 0.43 -8.00 -13.56
N HIS A 277 -0.19 -6.99 -12.97
CA HIS A 277 0.46 -6.17 -11.94
C HIS A 277 0.82 -6.99 -10.69
N ASN A 278 -0.01 -7.98 -10.33
CA ASN A 278 0.30 -8.89 -9.22
C ASN A 278 1.35 -9.94 -9.58
N VAL A 279 1.44 -10.35 -10.85
CA VAL A 279 2.59 -11.16 -11.33
C VAL A 279 3.89 -10.38 -11.17
N SER A 280 3.89 -9.09 -11.52
CA SER A 280 5.04 -8.19 -11.30
C SER A 280 5.38 -8.04 -9.81
N ASN A 281 4.38 -7.80 -8.94
CA ASN A 281 4.58 -7.75 -7.49
C ASN A 281 5.14 -9.08 -6.93
N GLY A 282 4.64 -10.21 -7.44
CA GLY A 282 5.10 -11.55 -7.09
C GLY A 282 6.55 -11.79 -7.50
N LEU A 283 6.96 -11.36 -8.70
CA LEU A 283 8.36 -11.42 -9.14
C LEU A 283 9.29 -10.63 -8.22
N ALA A 284 8.89 -9.43 -7.79
CA ALA A 284 9.66 -8.65 -6.83
C ALA A 284 9.84 -9.42 -5.50
N ALA A 285 8.78 -10.05 -5.00
CA ALA A 285 8.84 -10.87 -3.79
C ALA A 285 9.73 -12.11 -3.96
N ILE A 286 9.67 -12.78 -5.12
CA ILE A 286 10.56 -13.89 -5.47
C ILE A 286 12.02 -13.42 -5.47
N ALA A 287 12.32 -12.29 -6.12
CA ALA A 287 13.68 -11.74 -6.18
C ALA A 287 14.23 -11.42 -4.79
N VAL A 288 13.45 -10.78 -3.91
CA VAL A 288 13.84 -10.53 -2.51
C VAL A 288 14.10 -11.84 -1.77
N ALA A 289 13.19 -12.80 -1.87
CA ALA A 289 13.31 -14.06 -1.15
C ALA A 289 14.49 -14.91 -1.62
N ARG A 290 14.82 -14.87 -2.92
CA ARG A 290 15.99 -15.54 -3.48
C ARG A 290 17.30 -14.88 -3.11
N GLU A 291 17.35 -13.55 -3.01
CA GLU A 291 18.51 -12.85 -2.48
C GLU A 291 18.79 -13.24 -1.01
N LEU A 292 17.73 -13.52 -0.25
CA LEU A 292 17.81 -14.02 1.13
C LEU A 292 17.86 -15.56 1.23
N GLU A 293 18.15 -16.23 0.11
CA GLU A 293 18.38 -17.67 0.02
C GLU A 293 17.22 -18.56 0.51
N ILE A 294 15.99 -18.05 0.52
CA ILE A 294 14.81 -18.83 0.90
C ILE A 294 14.58 -19.94 -0.13
N ASP A 295 14.26 -21.14 0.36
CA ASP A 295 13.94 -22.31 -0.46
C ASP A 295 12.79 -22.05 -1.45
N LEU A 296 12.94 -22.53 -2.68
CA LEU A 296 12.00 -22.28 -3.77
C LEU A 296 10.60 -22.84 -3.49
N GLU A 297 10.50 -24.02 -2.85
CA GLU A 297 9.20 -24.62 -2.54
C GLU A 297 8.47 -23.81 -1.46
N VAL A 298 9.22 -23.27 -0.49
CA VAL A 298 8.66 -22.34 0.50
C VAL A 298 8.10 -21.09 -0.17
N ILE A 299 8.85 -20.49 -1.12
CA ILE A 299 8.37 -19.31 -1.86
C ILE A 299 7.10 -19.65 -2.65
N ARG A 300 7.10 -20.76 -3.40
CA ARG A 300 5.93 -21.19 -4.21
C ARG A 300 4.69 -21.39 -3.36
N ARG A 301 4.79 -22.16 -2.27
CA ARG A 301 3.67 -22.40 -1.35
C ARG A 301 3.15 -21.10 -0.77
N SER A 302 4.03 -20.23 -0.29
CA SER A 302 3.67 -18.97 0.37
C SER A 302 2.93 -18.01 -0.56
N LEU A 303 3.38 -17.90 -1.81
CA LEU A 303 2.74 -17.06 -2.82
C LEU A 303 1.39 -17.63 -3.29
N LYS A 304 1.27 -18.95 -3.36
CA LYS A 304 0.01 -19.63 -3.67
C LYS A 304 -1.03 -19.47 -2.56
N GLU A 305 -0.60 -19.46 -1.30
CA GLU A 305 -1.47 -19.30 -0.12
C GLU A 305 -1.73 -17.83 0.24
N PHE A 306 -1.09 -16.88 -0.45
CA PHE A 306 -1.24 -15.46 -0.17
C PHE A 306 -2.68 -14.97 -0.44
N SER A 307 -3.44 -14.80 0.64
CA SER A 307 -4.85 -14.39 0.63
C SER A 307 -5.13 -12.90 0.28
N GLY A 308 -4.13 -12.17 -0.20
CA GLY A 308 -4.28 -10.76 -0.57
C GLY A 308 -4.22 -9.77 0.60
N VAL A 309 -4.53 -8.52 0.28
CA VAL A 309 -4.60 -7.39 1.21
C VAL A 309 -6.03 -6.88 1.21
N GLN A 310 -6.54 -6.38 2.35
CA GLN A 310 -7.86 -5.77 2.37
C GLN A 310 -7.96 -4.66 1.32
N ARG A 311 -9.10 -4.62 0.62
CA ARG A 311 -9.38 -3.65 -0.45
C ARG A 311 -8.39 -3.70 -1.62
N ARG A 312 -7.71 -4.82 -1.88
CA ARG A 312 -6.92 -5.03 -3.11
C ARG A 312 -7.47 -6.24 -3.83
N PHE A 313 -8.33 -6.00 -4.81
CA PHE A 313 -9.17 -6.96 -5.52
C PHE A 313 -9.88 -7.93 -4.54
N GLN A 314 -10.43 -7.37 -3.46
CA GLN A 314 -11.00 -8.16 -2.36
C GLN A 314 -12.40 -8.62 -2.71
N ILE A 315 -12.62 -9.93 -2.74
CA ILE A 315 -13.96 -10.50 -2.85
C ILE A 315 -14.73 -10.20 -1.55
N LYS A 316 -15.85 -9.48 -1.67
CA LYS A 316 -16.76 -9.17 -0.56
C LYS A 316 -17.82 -10.24 -0.38
N GLY A 317 -18.17 -10.93 -1.46
CA GLY A 317 -19.12 -12.04 -1.47
C GLY A 317 -19.81 -12.18 -2.82
N GLU A 318 -20.68 -13.18 -2.93
CA GLU A 318 -21.55 -13.38 -4.08
C GLU A 318 -22.99 -13.64 -3.60
N ALA A 319 -23.95 -13.03 -4.26
CA ALA A 319 -25.39 -13.18 -3.98
C ALA A 319 -26.18 -13.10 -5.30
N LYS A 320 -27.22 -13.92 -5.47
CA LYS A 320 -28.02 -13.99 -6.71
C LYS A 320 -27.18 -14.15 -8.00
N GLY A 321 -25.99 -14.76 -7.88
CA GLY A 321 -25.03 -14.93 -8.99
C GLY A 321 -24.31 -13.65 -9.42
N ILE A 322 -24.29 -12.63 -8.57
CA ILE A 322 -23.56 -11.37 -8.73
C ILE A 322 -22.37 -11.40 -7.77
N LEU A 323 -21.17 -11.33 -8.33
CA LEU A 323 -19.92 -11.28 -7.56
C LEU A 323 -19.63 -9.82 -7.18
N VAL A 324 -19.31 -9.55 -5.92
CA VAL A 324 -18.95 -8.21 -5.45
C VAL A 324 -17.49 -8.18 -5.03
N VAL A 325 -16.73 -7.26 -5.62
CA VAL A 325 -15.29 -7.06 -5.38
C VAL A 325 -15.04 -5.61 -5.02
N ASP A 326 -14.18 -5.37 -4.04
CA ASP A 326 -13.69 -4.04 -3.65
C ASP A 326 -12.21 -3.87 -3.97
N ASP A 327 -11.84 -2.73 -4.55
CA ASP A 327 -10.47 -2.37 -4.80
C ASP A 327 -10.19 -0.89 -4.45
N TYR A 328 -9.03 -0.65 -3.84
CA TYR A 328 -8.56 0.64 -3.36
C TYR A 328 -8.06 1.55 -4.49
N GLY A 329 -7.90 1.01 -5.69
CA GLY A 329 -7.42 1.68 -6.88
C GLY A 329 -8.16 2.99 -7.11
N HIS A 330 -7.40 4.07 -7.15
CA HIS A 330 -7.91 5.42 -7.25
C HIS A 330 -7.10 6.28 -8.22
N HIS A 331 -5.94 5.81 -8.66
CA HIS A 331 -5.20 6.37 -9.78
C HIS A 331 -5.73 5.79 -11.11
N PRO A 332 -5.75 6.53 -12.23
CA PRO A 332 -6.15 6.00 -13.54
C PRO A 332 -5.40 4.72 -13.94
N THR A 333 -4.10 4.62 -13.61
CA THR A 333 -3.29 3.40 -13.85
C THR A 333 -3.81 2.20 -13.04
N GLU A 334 -4.16 2.39 -11.77
CA GLU A 334 -4.72 1.34 -10.91
C GLU A 334 -6.12 0.91 -11.37
N VAL A 335 -6.97 1.86 -11.77
CA VAL A 335 -8.30 1.60 -12.32
C VAL A 335 -8.20 0.73 -13.56
N ARG A 336 -7.33 1.08 -14.52
CA ARG A 336 -7.08 0.29 -15.73
C ARG A 336 -6.59 -1.12 -15.39
N ALA A 337 -5.63 -1.24 -14.47
CA ALA A 337 -5.07 -2.52 -14.06
C ALA A 337 -6.12 -3.44 -13.40
N THR A 338 -7.01 -2.87 -12.58
CA THR A 338 -8.08 -3.61 -11.89
C THR A 338 -9.15 -4.07 -12.85
N LEU A 339 -9.61 -3.18 -13.75
CA LEU A 339 -10.58 -3.54 -14.78
C LEU A 339 -10.03 -4.58 -15.76
N ALA A 340 -8.73 -4.54 -16.07
CA ALA A 340 -8.08 -5.55 -16.91
C ALA A 340 -8.09 -6.92 -16.24
N ALA A 341 -7.75 -6.97 -14.95
CA ALA A 341 -7.82 -8.19 -14.17
C ALA A 341 -9.26 -8.73 -14.12
N ALA A 342 -10.24 -7.87 -13.82
CA ALA A 342 -11.65 -8.23 -13.79
C ALA A 342 -12.15 -8.80 -15.12
N LYS A 343 -11.82 -8.14 -16.25
CA LYS A 343 -12.27 -8.53 -17.58
C LYS A 343 -11.62 -9.81 -18.08
N ALA A 344 -10.31 -9.96 -17.87
CA ALA A 344 -9.55 -11.11 -18.35
C ALA A 344 -9.85 -12.40 -17.57
N ALA A 345 -10.08 -12.27 -16.26
CA ALA A 345 -10.11 -13.41 -15.36
C ALA A 345 -11.52 -14.03 -15.24
N LEU A 346 -12.56 -13.20 -15.12
CA LEU A 346 -13.84 -13.67 -14.58
C LEU A 346 -14.87 -14.05 -15.64
N GLY A 347 -14.71 -13.63 -16.90
CA GLY A 347 -15.70 -13.87 -17.95
C GLY A 347 -17.09 -13.29 -17.64
N ARG A 348 -17.16 -12.30 -16.73
CA ARG A 348 -18.37 -11.65 -16.24
C ARG A 348 -18.57 -10.28 -16.88
N ARG A 349 -19.80 -9.78 -16.87
CA ARG A 349 -20.08 -8.36 -17.19
C ARG A 349 -19.60 -7.49 -16.03
N VAL A 350 -18.69 -6.56 -16.30
CA VAL A 350 -18.07 -5.71 -15.28
C VAL A 350 -18.89 -4.43 -15.11
N VAL A 351 -19.52 -4.29 -13.94
CA VAL A 351 -20.21 -3.07 -13.50
C VAL A 351 -19.32 -2.37 -12.48
N CYS A 352 -18.68 -1.29 -12.90
CA CYS A 352 -17.74 -0.51 -12.09
C CYS A 352 -18.46 0.64 -11.40
N VAL A 353 -18.31 0.76 -10.08
CA VAL A 353 -18.71 1.94 -9.30
C VAL A 353 -17.45 2.62 -8.81
N PHE A 354 -17.19 3.82 -9.32
CA PHE A 354 -15.99 4.59 -8.99
C PHE A 354 -16.32 5.81 -8.13
N GLN A 355 -15.59 5.95 -7.03
CA GLN A 355 -15.62 7.15 -6.20
C GLN A 355 -14.28 7.88 -6.32
N PRO A 356 -14.21 9.01 -7.03
CA PRO A 356 -12.98 9.81 -7.08
C PRO A 356 -12.57 10.24 -5.66
N HIS A 357 -11.27 10.32 -5.40
CA HIS A 357 -10.74 10.64 -4.06
C HIS A 357 -9.87 11.89 -4.13
N ARG A 358 -10.24 12.93 -3.34
CA ARG A 358 -9.68 14.30 -3.31
C ARG A 358 -9.94 15.12 -4.57
N TYR A 359 -10.24 16.40 -4.39
CA TYR A 359 -10.45 17.35 -5.49
C TYR A 359 -9.15 17.66 -6.22
N THR A 360 -8.05 17.85 -5.48
CA THR A 360 -6.72 18.14 -6.06
C THR A 360 -6.31 17.05 -7.04
N ARG A 361 -6.37 15.78 -6.62
CA ARG A 361 -6.04 14.62 -7.47
C ARG A 361 -6.94 14.53 -8.69
N THR A 362 -8.27 14.64 -8.51
CA THR A 362 -9.20 14.60 -9.64
C THR A 362 -8.91 15.72 -10.63
N LYS A 363 -8.52 16.91 -10.18
CA LYS A 363 -8.10 18.01 -11.07
C LYS A 363 -6.88 17.63 -11.91
N HIS A 364 -5.84 17.08 -11.28
CA HIS A 364 -4.58 16.75 -11.95
C HIS A 364 -4.72 15.61 -12.96
N GLN A 365 -5.60 14.64 -12.68
CA GLN A 365 -5.74 13.40 -13.46
C GLN A 365 -7.05 13.36 -14.26
N LEU A 366 -7.74 14.49 -14.39
CA LEU A 366 -9.11 14.55 -14.91
C LEU A 366 -9.20 13.89 -16.30
N GLU A 367 -8.31 14.30 -17.21
CA GLU A 367 -8.30 13.79 -18.59
C GLU A 367 -7.92 12.30 -18.65
N ASP A 368 -7.00 11.85 -17.80
CA ASP A 368 -6.61 10.44 -17.73
C ASP A 368 -7.75 9.52 -17.28
N PHE A 369 -8.65 10.02 -16.43
CA PHE A 369 -9.85 9.28 -16.03
C PHE A 369 -10.82 9.06 -17.18
N PHE A 370 -10.87 9.95 -18.17
CA PHE A 370 -11.86 9.87 -19.26
C PHE A 370 -11.76 8.57 -20.05
N THR A 371 -10.57 7.96 -20.10
CA THR A 371 -10.31 6.69 -20.82
C THR A 371 -9.95 5.52 -19.92
N ALA A 372 -9.88 5.73 -18.60
CA ALA A 372 -9.45 4.69 -17.65
C ALA A 372 -10.44 3.52 -17.52
N PHE A 373 -11.70 3.71 -17.93
CA PHE A 373 -12.79 2.77 -17.64
C PHE A 373 -13.19 1.87 -18.82
N ASN A 374 -12.47 1.91 -19.95
CA ASN A 374 -12.89 1.25 -21.20
C ASN A 374 -13.07 -0.28 -21.14
N GLN A 375 -12.59 -0.94 -20.08
CA GLN A 375 -12.79 -2.38 -19.87
C GLN A 375 -13.99 -2.72 -18.98
N ALA A 376 -14.64 -1.71 -18.40
CA ALA A 376 -15.94 -1.87 -17.74
C ALA A 376 -17.04 -1.93 -18.81
N ASP A 377 -18.04 -2.77 -18.58
CA ASP A 377 -19.23 -2.82 -19.44
C ASP A 377 -20.25 -1.74 -19.03
N LYS A 378 -20.24 -1.33 -17.75
CA LYS A 378 -21.01 -0.21 -17.21
C LYS A 378 -20.19 0.53 -16.15
N VAL A 379 -20.28 1.85 -16.14
CA VAL A 379 -19.59 2.71 -15.17
C VAL A 379 -20.58 3.60 -14.44
N ILE A 380 -20.50 3.62 -13.11
CA ILE A 380 -21.24 4.55 -12.26
C ILE A 380 -20.23 5.41 -11.51
N ILE A 381 -20.30 6.72 -11.70
CA ILE A 381 -19.45 7.69 -11.00
C ILE A 381 -20.23 8.28 -9.84
N LEU A 382 -19.63 8.27 -8.65
CA LEU A 382 -20.15 8.91 -7.44
C LEU A 382 -19.57 10.32 -7.26
N ASP A 383 -20.03 11.02 -6.23
CA ASP A 383 -19.39 12.24 -5.77
C ASP A 383 -17.95 12.01 -5.29
N ILE A 384 -17.16 13.08 -5.37
CA ILE A 384 -15.76 13.05 -4.92
C ILE A 384 -15.74 12.89 -3.40
N TYR A 385 -15.01 11.88 -2.92
CA TYR A 385 -14.66 11.77 -1.52
C TYR A 385 -13.61 12.84 -1.17
N ALA A 386 -14.04 13.91 -0.50
CA ALA A 386 -13.22 15.11 -0.28
C ALA A 386 -11.95 14.87 0.54
N ALA A 387 -11.95 13.90 1.45
CA ALA A 387 -10.83 13.63 2.38
C ALA A 387 -10.30 14.88 3.12
N GLY A 388 -11.19 15.85 3.43
CA GLY A 388 -10.86 17.10 4.12
C GLY A 388 -10.52 18.28 3.20
N GLU A 389 -10.50 18.10 1.88
CA GLU A 389 -10.29 19.20 0.93
C GLU A 389 -11.55 20.03 0.69
N GLN A 390 -11.35 21.31 0.34
CA GLN A 390 -12.43 22.16 -0.14
C GLN A 390 -12.72 21.88 -1.62
N PRO A 391 -13.99 21.96 -2.06
CA PRO A 391 -14.33 21.82 -3.47
C PRO A 391 -13.55 22.76 -4.38
N ILE A 392 -13.10 22.26 -5.53
CA ILE A 392 -12.43 23.06 -6.56
C ILE A 392 -13.43 23.33 -7.70
N PRO A 393 -13.64 24.59 -8.10
CA PRO A 393 -14.53 24.92 -9.22
C PRO A 393 -14.18 24.12 -10.49
N GLY A 394 -15.19 23.51 -11.11
CA GLY A 394 -15.04 22.68 -12.31
C GLY A 394 -14.55 21.25 -12.07
N VAL A 395 -14.28 20.85 -10.81
CA VAL A 395 -13.82 19.50 -10.45
C VAL A 395 -14.90 18.80 -9.65
N SER A 396 -15.57 17.83 -10.26
CA SER A 396 -16.65 17.05 -9.65
C SER A 396 -16.71 15.63 -10.22
N GLY A 397 -17.42 14.73 -9.53
CA GLY A 397 -17.74 13.40 -10.07
C GLY A 397 -18.53 13.50 -11.37
N GLN A 398 -19.40 14.51 -11.49
CA GLN A 398 -20.10 14.81 -12.72
C GLN A 398 -19.15 15.18 -13.88
N ALA A 399 -18.12 16.00 -13.64
CA ALA A 399 -17.12 16.33 -14.67
C ALA A 399 -16.35 15.09 -15.15
N VAL A 400 -16.01 14.18 -14.22
CA VAL A 400 -15.40 12.88 -14.57
C VAL A 400 -16.34 12.06 -15.45
N TYR A 401 -17.61 11.93 -15.06
CA TYR A 401 -18.64 11.23 -15.84
C TYR A 401 -18.81 11.84 -17.24
N GLU A 402 -18.92 13.16 -17.34
CA GLU A 402 -19.11 13.85 -18.61
C GLU A 402 -17.94 13.60 -19.55
N GLY A 403 -16.71 13.66 -19.04
CA GLY A 403 -15.52 13.32 -19.82
C GLY A 403 -15.50 11.86 -20.27
N ILE A 404 -15.81 10.91 -19.39
CA ILE A 404 -15.92 9.47 -19.75
C ILE A 404 -16.91 9.25 -20.89
N ARG A 405 -18.08 9.90 -20.83
CA ARG A 405 -19.11 9.81 -21.88
C ARG A 405 -18.63 10.47 -23.18
N ASN A 406 -18.05 11.67 -23.09
CA ASN A 406 -17.59 12.42 -24.25
C ASN A 406 -16.41 11.74 -24.97
N TYR A 407 -15.61 10.95 -24.25
CA TYR A 407 -14.49 10.16 -24.80
C TYR A 407 -14.91 8.75 -25.24
N GLY A 408 -16.21 8.46 -25.28
CA GLY A 408 -16.77 7.33 -26.03
C GLY A 408 -17.23 6.12 -25.21
N HIS A 409 -17.22 6.19 -23.87
CA HIS A 409 -17.79 5.12 -23.05
C HIS A 409 -19.32 5.08 -23.22
N LYS A 410 -19.84 3.92 -23.63
CA LYS A 410 -21.24 3.79 -24.10
C LYS A 410 -22.28 3.63 -23.00
N ASP A 411 -21.89 3.13 -21.83
CA ASP A 411 -22.78 2.89 -20.69
C ASP A 411 -22.15 3.46 -19.41
N ALA A 412 -22.24 4.78 -19.26
CA ALA A 412 -21.78 5.51 -18.09
C ALA A 412 -22.92 6.31 -17.46
N ALA A 413 -22.96 6.39 -16.14
CA ALA A 413 -23.92 7.18 -15.38
C ALA A 413 -23.24 7.92 -14.22
N TYR A 414 -23.80 9.05 -13.84
CA TYR A 414 -23.44 9.75 -12.60
C TYR A 414 -24.58 9.60 -11.60
N ILE A 415 -24.25 9.10 -10.41
CA ILE A 415 -25.16 8.97 -9.27
C ILE A 415 -24.40 9.47 -8.05
N GLY A 416 -24.50 10.77 -7.76
CA GLY A 416 -23.67 11.42 -6.73
C GLY A 416 -23.72 10.73 -5.36
N GLY A 417 -24.91 10.31 -4.94
CA GLY A 417 -25.14 9.73 -3.61
C GLY A 417 -25.10 8.19 -3.55
N ARG A 418 -24.50 7.69 -2.46
CA ARG A 418 -24.30 6.26 -2.21
C ARG A 418 -25.62 5.48 -2.09
N GLU A 419 -26.62 6.04 -1.41
CA GLU A 419 -27.92 5.40 -1.20
C GLU A 419 -28.67 5.22 -2.51
N GLN A 420 -28.72 6.27 -3.34
CA GLN A 420 -29.31 6.23 -4.67
C GLN A 420 -28.56 5.22 -5.57
N ALA A 421 -27.24 5.12 -5.45
CA ALA A 421 -26.45 4.16 -6.19
C ALA A 421 -26.75 2.71 -5.77
N VAL A 422 -26.93 2.43 -4.47
CA VAL A 422 -27.34 1.10 -3.98
C VAL A 422 -28.69 0.69 -4.55
N GLU A 423 -29.70 1.58 -4.48
CA GLU A 423 -31.04 1.31 -5.02
C GLU A 423 -31.01 1.03 -6.52
N HIS A 424 -30.30 1.87 -7.28
CA HIS A 424 -30.13 1.70 -8.73
C HIS A 424 -29.42 0.39 -9.08
N LEU A 425 -28.38 0.01 -8.32
CA LEU A 425 -27.64 -1.23 -8.55
C LEU A 425 -28.48 -2.47 -8.22
N ALA A 426 -29.23 -2.45 -7.11
CA ALA A 426 -30.12 -3.54 -6.74
C ALA A 426 -31.17 -3.83 -7.82
N GLY A 427 -31.65 -2.79 -8.52
CA GLY A 427 -32.60 -2.92 -9.63
C GLY A 427 -31.99 -3.23 -11.00
N THR A 428 -30.68 -3.04 -11.21
CA THR A 428 -30.06 -3.15 -12.55
C THR A 428 -29.01 -4.24 -12.70
N LEU A 429 -28.47 -4.76 -11.59
CA LEU A 429 -27.54 -5.88 -11.60
C LEU A 429 -28.25 -7.18 -11.98
N ARG A 430 -27.55 -8.05 -12.70
CA ARG A 430 -28.07 -9.35 -13.15
C ARG A 430 -27.09 -10.48 -12.89
N LYS A 431 -27.60 -11.71 -12.87
CA LYS A 431 -26.78 -12.92 -12.75
C LYS A 431 -25.65 -12.90 -13.79
N GLY A 432 -24.43 -13.18 -13.36
CA GLY A 432 -23.23 -13.13 -14.19
C GLY A 432 -22.56 -11.74 -14.22
N ASP A 433 -23.09 -10.75 -13.51
CA ASP A 433 -22.39 -9.50 -13.28
C ASP A 433 -21.29 -9.66 -12.21
N LEU A 434 -20.25 -8.85 -12.38
CA LEU A 434 -19.27 -8.49 -11.36
C LEU A 434 -19.53 -7.03 -11.00
N LEU A 435 -19.92 -6.76 -9.76
CA LEU A 435 -19.92 -5.41 -9.19
C LEU A 435 -18.53 -5.13 -8.62
N LEU A 436 -17.85 -4.14 -9.18
CA LEU A 436 -16.54 -3.70 -8.72
C LEU A 436 -16.66 -2.30 -8.09
N THR A 437 -16.43 -2.19 -6.79
CA THR A 437 -16.27 -0.89 -6.11
C THR A 437 -14.81 -0.47 -6.16
N LEU A 438 -14.54 0.73 -6.71
CA LEU A 438 -13.19 1.25 -6.93
C LEU A 438 -13.03 2.63 -6.29
N GLY A 439 -12.05 2.76 -5.39
CA GLY A 439 -11.64 4.05 -4.82
C GLY A 439 -11.11 3.95 -3.38
N ALA A 440 -10.30 4.93 -2.98
CA ALA A 440 -9.67 4.95 -1.66
C ALA A 440 -10.61 5.37 -0.51
N GLY A 441 -11.75 6.01 -0.83
CA GLY A 441 -12.74 6.49 0.13
C GLY A 441 -13.58 5.38 0.76
N ASP A 442 -14.87 5.64 0.91
CA ASP A 442 -15.81 4.76 1.59
C ASP A 442 -16.73 3.96 0.63
N VAL A 443 -16.43 3.98 -0.66
CA VAL A 443 -17.14 3.22 -1.71
C VAL A 443 -17.26 1.71 -1.43
N TRP A 444 -16.34 1.11 -0.68
CA TRP A 444 -16.41 -0.30 -0.27
C TRP A 444 -17.69 -0.64 0.49
N LYS A 445 -18.24 0.31 1.26
CA LYS A 445 -19.50 0.16 2.00
C LYS A 445 -20.70 0.04 1.06
N LEU A 446 -20.62 0.60 -0.14
CA LEU A 446 -21.66 0.46 -1.16
C LEU A 446 -21.74 -1.00 -1.63
N GLY A 447 -20.59 -1.65 -1.87
CA GLY A 447 -20.55 -3.05 -2.26
C GLY A 447 -21.17 -3.97 -1.20
N GLU A 448 -20.88 -3.71 0.08
CA GLU A 448 -21.49 -4.43 1.20
C GLU A 448 -23.01 -4.20 1.29
N ALA A 449 -23.47 -2.95 1.17
CA ALA A 449 -24.89 -2.63 1.19
C ALA A 449 -25.66 -3.30 0.04
N VAL A 450 -25.07 -3.35 -1.17
CA VAL A 450 -25.67 -4.07 -2.30
C VAL A 450 -25.74 -5.57 -2.01
N LEU A 451 -24.70 -6.17 -1.43
CA LEU A 451 -24.74 -7.59 -1.03
C LEU A 451 -25.85 -7.89 -0.03
N GLU A 452 -26.05 -7.01 0.96
CA GLU A 452 -27.13 -7.15 1.93
C GLU A 452 -28.50 -7.08 1.26
N GLU A 453 -28.71 -6.12 0.35
CA GLU A 453 -29.97 -5.99 -0.39
C GLU A 453 -30.23 -7.18 -1.32
N LEU A 454 -29.19 -7.72 -1.97
CA LEU A 454 -29.29 -8.91 -2.80
C LEU A 454 -29.60 -10.18 -2.00
N ARG A 455 -29.35 -10.21 -0.68
CA ARG A 455 -29.63 -11.35 0.20
C ARG A 455 -31.04 -11.32 0.79
N LYS A 456 -31.69 -10.16 0.78
CA LYS A 456 -33.14 -10.06 1.00
C LYS A 456 -33.87 -10.69 -0.18
#